data_AF-A0A2N9GJT4-F1
#
_entry.id   AF-A0A2N9GJT4-F1
#
_cell.length_a   1.000
_cell.length_b   1.000
_cell.length_c   1.000
_cell.angle_alpha   90.00
_cell.angle_beta   90.00
_cell.angle_gamma   90.00
#
_symmetry.space_group_name_H-M   'P 1'
#
loop_
_entity.id
_entity.type
_entity.pdbx_description
1 polymer ?
#
loop_
_entity_poly.entity_id
_entity_poly.type
_entity_poly.pdbx_seq_one_letter_code
_entity_poly.pdbx_strand_id
1 'polypeptide(L)'
;MLIHGQALMVMEKKLEASYSREVKHFLWRAYHESLPTNQQLHRHKIRANPLCSICALAKESTHHALWQCPMARNTWALVHGRMQKLPNQGGDFSMFMLWIYQQFTKEEVEDWAVTAWSIWNA
;
A
#
# COMPACT_ATOMS: atom_id res chain seq x y z
N MET A 1 19.83 -8.50 1.62
CA MET A 1 20.21 -7.08 1.48
C MET A 1 20.27 -6.61 0.02
N LEU A 2 20.73 -7.45 -0.93
CA LEU A 2 20.85 -7.07 -2.36
C LEU A 2 19.50 -6.92 -3.10
N ILE A 3 18.49 -7.75 -2.78
CA ILE A 3 17.13 -7.66 -3.34
C ILE A 3 16.38 -6.38 -2.96
N HIS A 4 16.63 -5.84 -1.76
CA HIS A 4 16.04 -4.57 -1.33
C HIS A 4 16.64 -3.37 -2.09
N GLY A 5 17.94 -3.39 -2.39
CA GLY A 5 18.59 -2.31 -3.14
C GLY A 5 18.13 -2.20 -4.59
N GLN A 6 17.92 -3.33 -5.29
CA GLN A 6 17.38 -3.31 -6.66
C GLN A 6 15.90 -2.93 -6.70
N ALA A 7 15.10 -3.37 -5.73
CA ALA A 7 13.70 -2.98 -5.57
C ALA A 7 13.55 -1.45 -5.40
N LEU A 8 14.38 -0.85 -4.53
CA LEU A 8 14.44 0.60 -4.35
C LEU A 8 14.83 1.33 -5.64
N MET A 9 15.82 0.85 -6.39
CA MET A 9 16.19 1.47 -7.69
C MET A 9 15.09 1.37 -8.76
N VAL A 10 14.29 0.29 -8.78
CA VAL A 10 13.14 0.16 -9.69
C VAL A 10 12.04 1.14 -9.31
N MET A 11 11.80 1.33 -8.01
CA MET A 11 10.88 2.36 -7.52
C MET A 11 11.40 3.75 -7.89
N GLU A 12 12.65 4.07 -7.59
CA GLU A 12 13.24 5.39 -7.85
C GLU A 12 13.20 5.78 -9.34
N LYS A 13 13.60 4.88 -10.25
CA LYS A 13 13.60 5.16 -11.69
C LYS A 13 12.21 5.36 -12.30
N LYS A 14 11.18 4.67 -11.79
CA LYS A 14 9.81 4.82 -12.31
C LYS A 14 9.11 6.07 -11.74
N LEU A 15 9.58 6.57 -10.59
CA LEU A 15 8.97 7.64 -9.80
C LEU A 15 9.64 9.03 -9.96
N GLU A 16 10.63 9.16 -10.84
CA GLU A 16 11.53 10.33 -10.88
C GLU A 16 10.81 11.67 -11.18
N ALA A 17 9.62 11.67 -11.80
CA ALA A 17 8.98 12.92 -12.24
C ALA A 17 7.49 13.14 -11.90
N SER A 18 6.74 12.22 -11.28
CA SER A 18 5.26 12.35 -11.26
C SER A 18 4.57 12.61 -9.91
N TYR A 19 5.22 12.35 -8.77
CA TYR A 19 4.53 12.39 -7.47
C TYR A 19 5.00 13.50 -6.54
N SER A 20 4.07 14.00 -5.72
CA SER A 20 4.42 14.86 -4.59
C SER A 20 5.37 14.13 -3.63
N ARG A 21 6.17 14.91 -2.90
CA ARG A 21 7.09 14.39 -1.89
C ARG A 21 6.37 13.53 -0.83
N GLU A 22 5.12 13.86 -0.54
CA GLU A 22 4.29 13.19 0.47
C GLU A 22 3.91 11.78 0.03
N VAL A 23 3.47 11.61 -1.22
CA VAL A 23 3.14 10.29 -1.77
C VAL A 23 4.40 9.41 -1.80
N LYS A 24 5.55 9.94 -2.22
CA LYS A 24 6.82 9.20 -2.21
C LYS A 24 7.20 8.73 -0.81
N HIS A 25 7.11 9.63 0.18
CA HIS A 25 7.43 9.28 1.57
C HIS A 25 6.45 8.26 2.15
N PHE A 26 5.15 8.40 1.87
CA PHE A 26 4.13 7.43 2.23
C PHE A 26 4.43 6.03 1.66
N LEU A 27 4.71 5.92 0.36
CA LEU A 27 5.00 4.64 -0.28
C LEU A 27 6.24 3.98 0.30
N TRP A 28 7.29 4.76 0.57
CA TRP A 28 8.48 4.28 1.26
C TRP A 28 8.12 3.72 2.64
N ARG A 29 7.32 4.45 3.42
CA ARG A 29 6.91 3.98 4.74
C ARG A 29 6.08 2.70 4.67
N ALA A 30 5.18 2.63 3.68
CA ALA A 30 4.30 1.49 3.44
C ALA A 30 5.11 0.24 3.05
N TYR A 31 6.05 0.39 2.12
CA TYR A 31 6.96 -0.67 1.70
C TYR A 31 7.76 -1.26 2.86
N HIS A 32 8.24 -0.41 3.77
CA HIS A 32 9.00 -0.80 4.95
C HIS A 32 8.14 -1.16 6.17
N GLU A 33 6.82 -1.32 6.01
CA GLU A 33 5.91 -1.68 7.11
C GLU A 33 6.04 -0.74 8.32
N SER A 34 6.24 0.55 8.05
CA SER A 34 6.48 1.61 9.04
C SER A 34 5.34 2.65 9.12
N LEU A 35 4.21 2.34 8.47
CA LEU A 35 2.98 3.07 8.70
C LEU A 35 2.42 2.72 10.10
N PRO A 36 1.77 3.68 10.79
CA PRO A 36 1.22 3.48 12.13
C PRO A 36 -0.10 2.69 12.09
N THR A 37 -0.10 1.53 11.46
CA THR A 37 -1.26 0.62 11.45
C THR A 37 -1.45 -0.02 12.82
N ASN A 38 -2.66 -0.49 13.13
CA ASN A 38 -2.93 -1.10 14.45
C ASN A 38 -2.08 -2.34 14.71
N GLN A 39 -1.74 -3.11 13.68
CA GLN A 39 -0.80 -4.20 13.82
C GLN A 39 0.57 -3.71 14.30
N GLN A 40 1.10 -2.63 13.71
CA GLN A 40 2.39 -2.07 14.13
C GLN A 40 2.31 -1.44 15.52
N LEU A 41 1.29 -0.62 15.78
CA LEU A 41 1.08 0.00 17.09
C LEU A 41 0.90 -1.04 18.20
N HIS A 42 0.22 -2.15 17.91
CA HIS A 42 0.09 -3.26 18.84
C HIS A 42 1.42 -3.97 19.08
N ARG A 43 2.21 -4.22 18.03
CA ARG A 43 3.56 -4.78 18.15
C ARG A 43 4.46 -3.92 19.05
N HIS A 44 4.32 -2.60 18.97
CA HIS A 44 5.04 -1.64 19.81
C HIS A 44 4.37 -1.36 21.16
N LYS A 45 3.32 -2.11 21.54
CA LYS A 45 2.58 -1.98 22.81
C LYS A 45 1.93 -0.60 23.02
N ILE A 46 1.68 0.14 21.94
CA ILE A 46 0.99 1.44 21.94
C ILE A 46 -0.53 1.24 21.89
N ARG A 47 -1.01 0.23 21.13
CA ARG A 47 -2.43 -0.17 21.07
C ARG A 47 -2.62 -1.57 21.63
N ALA A 48 -3.72 -1.78 22.36
CA ALA A 48 -4.06 -3.10 22.91
C ALA A 48 -4.73 -4.03 21.88
N ASN A 49 -5.39 -3.49 20.86
CA ASN A 49 -6.10 -4.27 19.85
C ASN A 49 -5.49 -4.06 18.47
N PRO A 50 -5.04 -5.12 17.76
CA PRO A 50 -4.49 -5.00 16.41
C PRO A 50 -5.53 -4.96 15.30
N LEU A 51 -6.83 -5.11 15.59
CA LEU A 51 -7.88 -5.12 14.58
C LEU A 51 -8.02 -3.78 13.84
N CYS A 52 -8.41 -3.83 12.58
CA CYS A 52 -8.74 -2.65 11.78
C CYS A 52 -9.89 -1.88 12.41
N SER A 53 -9.69 -0.58 12.60
CA SER A 53 -10.72 0.29 13.19
C SER A 53 -11.89 0.55 12.25
N ILE A 54 -11.72 0.27 10.96
CA ILE A 54 -12.77 0.47 9.95
C ILE A 54 -13.67 -0.76 9.85
N CYS A 55 -13.09 -1.94 9.64
CA CYS A 55 -13.90 -3.15 9.40
C CYS A 55 -14.03 -4.07 10.62
N ALA A 56 -13.12 -4.01 11.58
CA ALA A 56 -13.03 -4.94 12.72
C ALA A 56 -12.95 -6.44 12.38
N LEU A 57 -12.76 -6.81 11.11
CA LEU A 57 -12.75 -8.22 10.66
C LEU A 57 -11.37 -8.88 10.72
N ALA A 58 -10.30 -8.09 10.61
CA ALA A 58 -8.93 -8.59 10.56
C ALA A 58 -7.95 -7.61 11.21
N LYS A 59 -6.72 -8.09 11.48
CA LYS A 59 -5.63 -7.22 11.93
C LYS A 59 -5.32 -6.18 10.86
N GLU A 60 -5.10 -4.95 11.28
CA GLU A 60 -4.75 -3.87 10.37
C GLU A 60 -3.26 -3.92 10.04
N SER A 61 -2.89 -4.72 9.04
CA SER A 61 -1.59 -4.59 8.38
C SER A 61 -1.64 -3.47 7.34
N THR A 62 -0.47 -3.07 6.81
CA THR A 62 -0.40 -2.14 5.68
C THR A 62 -1.18 -2.66 4.47
N HIS A 63 -0.99 -3.95 4.16
CA HIS A 63 -1.72 -4.62 3.08
C HIS A 63 -3.24 -4.62 3.33
N HIS A 64 -3.67 -4.88 4.56
CA HIS A 64 -5.08 -4.83 4.89
C HIS A 64 -5.65 -3.43 4.74
N ALA A 65 -5.02 -2.42 5.35
CA ALA A 65 -5.50 -1.04 5.34
C ALA A 65 -5.63 -0.48 3.91
N LEU A 66 -4.67 -0.79 3.03
CA LEU A 66 -4.59 -0.19 1.70
C LEU A 66 -5.25 -1.02 0.59
N TRP A 67 -5.43 -2.33 0.78
CA TRP A 67 -5.88 -3.22 -0.29
C TRP A 67 -7.05 -4.13 0.12
N GLN A 68 -6.93 -4.84 1.24
CA GLN A 68 -7.86 -5.93 1.56
C GLN A 68 -9.10 -5.47 2.32
N CYS A 69 -9.01 -4.35 3.05
CA CYS A 69 -10.10 -3.81 3.85
C CYS A 69 -11.31 -3.55 2.94
N PRO A 70 -12.54 -3.93 3.35
CA PRO A 70 -13.75 -3.65 2.57
C PRO A 70 -13.90 -2.18 2.15
N MET A 71 -13.48 -1.24 3.01
CA MET A 71 -13.47 0.19 2.66
C MET A 71 -12.51 0.48 1.50
N ALA A 72 -11.25 0.06 1.62
CA ALA A 72 -10.27 0.22 0.55
C ALA A 72 -10.75 -0.43 -0.76
N ARG A 73 -11.36 -1.61 -0.68
CA ARG A 73 -11.93 -2.31 -1.85
C ARG A 73 -13.02 -1.51 -2.54
N ASN A 74 -13.88 -0.83 -1.79
CA ASN A 74 -14.90 0.02 -2.38
C ASN A 74 -14.26 1.17 -3.16
N THR A 75 -13.18 1.78 -2.64
CA THR A 75 -12.41 2.79 -3.37
C THR A 75 -11.80 2.22 -4.64
N TRP A 76 -11.15 1.05 -4.57
CA TRP A 76 -10.54 0.39 -5.74
C TRP A 76 -11.57 -0.02 -6.80
N ALA A 77 -12.80 -0.33 -6.41
CA ALA A 77 -13.87 -0.63 -7.36
C ALA A 77 -14.30 0.60 -8.20
N LEU A 78 -13.99 1.81 -7.73
CA LEU A 78 -14.28 3.07 -8.45
C LEU A 78 -13.14 3.47 -9.40
N VAL A 79 -11.90 3.02 -9.15
CA VAL A 79 -10.75 3.32 -10.00
C VAL A 79 -10.82 2.50 -11.28
N HIS A 80 -10.99 3.12 -12.44
CA HIS A 80 -11.11 2.40 -13.72
C HIS A 80 -9.86 1.56 -14.05
N GLY A 81 -10.07 0.44 -14.76
CA GLY A 81 -9.00 -0.35 -15.35
C GLY A 81 -8.71 -1.67 -14.63
N ARG A 82 -7.45 -2.13 -14.72
CA ARG A 82 -7.05 -3.47 -14.28
C ARG A 82 -7.09 -3.66 -12.77
N MET A 83 -6.93 -2.58 -11.99
CA MET A 83 -6.93 -2.60 -10.53
C MET A 83 -8.22 -3.21 -9.94
N GLN A 84 -9.38 -2.92 -10.54
CA GLN A 84 -10.68 -3.44 -10.09
C GLN A 84 -10.78 -4.97 -10.14
N LYS A 85 -10.03 -5.58 -11.07
CA LYS A 85 -10.09 -7.02 -11.37
C LYS A 85 -9.07 -7.82 -10.58
N LEU A 86 -8.20 -7.15 -9.84
CA LEU A 86 -7.16 -7.81 -9.09
C LEU A 86 -7.76 -8.58 -7.90
N PRO A 87 -7.34 -9.84 -7.69
CA PRO A 87 -7.86 -10.65 -6.60
C PRO A 87 -7.45 -10.07 -5.25
N ASN A 88 -8.34 -10.22 -4.27
CA ASN A 88 -8.05 -9.87 -2.88
C ASN A 88 -7.25 -10.99 -2.21
N GLN A 89 -5.95 -11.07 -2.52
CA GLN A 89 -5.06 -12.08 -1.96
C GLN A 89 -4.42 -11.60 -0.66
N GLY A 90 -4.17 -12.55 0.24
CA GLY A 90 -3.28 -12.36 1.38
C GLY A 90 -1.83 -12.20 0.94
N GLY A 91 -1.01 -11.57 1.77
CA GLY A 91 0.41 -11.43 1.49
C GLY A 91 1.07 -10.27 2.20
N ASP A 92 2.35 -10.10 1.88
CA ASP A 92 3.18 -8.99 2.31
C ASP A 92 3.01 -7.80 1.34
N PHE A 93 2.84 -6.60 1.91
CA PHE A 93 2.58 -5.40 1.10
C PHE A 93 3.78 -5.02 0.23
N SER A 94 5.01 -5.26 0.68
CA SER A 94 6.21 -4.93 -0.08
C SER A 94 6.30 -5.75 -1.37
N MET A 95 5.96 -7.04 -1.30
CA MET A 95 5.89 -7.93 -2.46
C MET A 95 4.75 -7.53 -3.40
N PHE A 96 3.59 -7.20 -2.85
CA PHE A 96 2.46 -6.71 -3.63
C PHE A 96 2.81 -5.41 -4.38
N MET A 97 3.41 -4.44 -3.69
CA MET A 97 3.85 -3.18 -4.29
C MET A 97 4.88 -3.42 -5.40
N LEU A 98 5.87 -4.28 -5.19
CA LEU A 98 6.85 -4.61 -6.24
C LEU A 98 6.19 -5.22 -7.47
N TRP A 99 5.25 -6.14 -7.26
CA TRP A 99 4.48 -6.74 -8.34
C TRP A 99 3.69 -5.69 -9.13
N ILE A 100 3.01 -4.74 -8.46
CA ILE A 100 2.34 -3.62 -9.12
C ILE A 100 3.33 -2.81 -9.97
N TYR A 101 4.50 -2.48 -9.45
CA TYR A 101 5.51 -1.69 -10.16
C TYR A 101 6.05 -2.41 -11.40
N GLN A 102 6.10 -3.74 -11.38
CA GLN A 102 6.60 -4.55 -12.49
C GLN A 102 5.53 -4.81 -13.57
N GLN A 103 4.27 -4.99 -13.18
CA GLN A 103 3.21 -5.46 -14.11
C GLN A 103 2.38 -4.33 -14.75
N PHE A 104 2.48 -3.12 -14.23
CA PHE A 104 1.65 -1.98 -14.65
C PHE A 104 2.46 -0.93 -15.40
N THR A 105 1.78 -0.11 -16.21
CA THR A 105 2.43 1.03 -16.86
C THR A 105 2.84 2.08 -15.84
N LYS A 106 3.50 3.15 -16.28
CA LYS A 106 3.87 4.24 -15.38
C LYS A 106 2.61 4.95 -14.87
N GLU A 107 1.68 5.23 -15.76
CA GLU A 107 0.41 5.93 -15.50
C GLU A 107 -0.49 5.12 -14.56
N GLU A 108 -0.59 3.80 -14.76
CA GLU A 108 -1.38 2.95 -13.86
C GLU A 108 -0.76 2.85 -12.45
N VAL A 109 0.58 2.88 -12.36
CA VAL A 109 1.26 2.94 -11.05
C VAL A 109 1.01 4.30 -10.39
N GLU A 110 0.89 5.38 -11.19
CA GLU A 110 0.55 6.73 -10.71
C GLU A 110 -0.82 6.80 -10.08
N ASP A 111 -1.84 6.33 -10.79
CA ASP A 111 -3.20 6.25 -10.27
C ASP A 111 -3.26 5.37 -9.01
N TRP A 112 -2.55 4.25 -9.01
CA TRP A 112 -2.48 3.36 -7.85
C TRP A 112 -1.84 4.04 -6.63
N ALA A 113 -0.69 4.69 -6.81
CA ALA A 113 0.03 5.32 -5.71
C ALA A 113 -0.77 6.48 -5.10
N VAL A 114 -1.40 7.32 -5.92
CA VAL A 114 -2.25 8.42 -5.46
C VAL A 114 -3.50 7.89 -4.77
N THR A 115 -4.13 6.84 -5.30
CA THR A 115 -5.30 6.21 -4.68
C THR A 115 -4.94 5.59 -3.32
N ALA A 116 -3.83 4.84 -3.25
CA ALA A 116 -3.37 4.25 -1.99
C ALA A 116 -3.06 5.32 -0.94
N TRP A 117 -2.43 6.43 -1.34
CA TRP A 117 -2.20 7.57 -0.46
C TRP A 117 -3.50 8.22 -0.01
N SER A 118 -4.50 8.34 -0.90
CA SER A 118 -5.80 8.89 -0.57
C SER A 118 -6.57 7.99 0.41
N ILE A 119 -6.53 6.67 0.23
CA ILE A 119 -7.09 5.69 1.17
C ILE A 119 -6.46 5.85 2.56
N TRP A 120 -5.15 6.08 2.61
CA TRP A 120 -4.43 6.24 3.88
C TRP A 120 -4.77 7.52 4.64
N ASN A 121 -5.11 8.61 3.93
CA ASN A 121 -5.41 9.91 4.52
C ASN A 121 -6.91 10.24 4.58
N ALA A 122 -7.78 9.28 4.22
CA ALA A 122 -9.23 9.39 4.34
C ALA A 122 -9.68 9.31 5.81
#